data_AF-A0A131YB38-F1
#
_entry.id   AF-A0A131YB38-F1
#
_cell.length_a   1.000
_cell.length_b   1.000
_cell.length_c   1.000
_cell.angle_alpha   90.00
_cell.angle_beta   90.00
_cell.angle_gamma   90.00
#
_symmetry.space_group_name_H-M   'P 1'
#
loop_
_entity.id
_entity.type
_entity.pdbx_description
1 polymer ?
#
loop_
_entity_poly.entity_id
_entity_poly.type
_entity_poly.pdbx_seq_one_letter_code
_entity_poly.pdbx_strand_id
1 'polypeptide(L)'
;MPGCCVPGCNNHSNKGARLFRFPADPSRRKLWLAYVNRGNWEPACSLVCIKHFEESAFEQRRQDGWQKLKPNAVPTVPIVNFQCTPRRRKVSVTPALPVIKNRMHTLNTKDPTCFNSKHTSLDLQNCSSSRGNDHGPSKTTMASYTTLVVLPYQIPDQSSGDVEVAELKRKLDDAQRRQVELEAAYRIAQGTIRKLQKKVRELETQLSSF
;
A
#
# COMPACT_ATOMS: atom_id res chain seq x y z
N MET A 1 -17.96 -11.41 5.78
CA MET A 1 -17.16 -10.61 6.75
C MET A 1 -15.96 -10.00 6.05
N PRO A 2 -15.77 -8.67 6.04
CA PRO A 2 -14.54 -8.06 5.50
C PRO A 2 -13.33 -8.46 6.36
N GLY A 3 -12.26 -8.90 5.71
CA GLY A 3 -11.01 -9.37 6.34
C GLY A 3 -9.78 -8.64 5.83
N CYS A 4 -8.66 -8.81 6.52
CA CYS A 4 -7.37 -8.26 6.11
C CYS A 4 -6.89 -8.91 4.80
N CYS A 5 -6.38 -8.11 3.87
CA CYS A 5 -5.85 -8.59 2.59
C CYS A 5 -4.36 -8.95 2.65
N VAL A 6 -3.68 -8.69 3.76
CA VAL A 6 -2.25 -8.99 3.91
C VAL A 6 -2.05 -10.50 4.02
N PRO A 7 -1.16 -11.11 3.22
CA PRO A 7 -0.87 -12.55 3.27
C PRO A 7 -0.56 -13.03 4.69
N GLY A 8 -1.15 -14.17 5.08
CA GLY A 8 -0.99 -14.74 6.41
C GLY A 8 -1.81 -14.08 7.52
N CYS A 9 -2.42 -12.91 7.29
CA CYS A 9 -3.21 -12.23 8.31
C CYS A 9 -4.66 -12.73 8.33
N ASN A 10 -5.07 -13.38 9.44
CA ASN A 10 -6.44 -13.88 9.63
C ASN A 10 -7.33 -12.93 10.47
N ASN A 11 -6.95 -11.65 10.57
CA ASN A 11 -7.74 -10.64 11.27
C ASN A 11 -8.88 -10.15 10.39
N HIS A 12 -10.04 -9.96 11.01
CA HIS A 12 -11.26 -9.51 10.34
C HIS A 12 -12.20 -8.85 11.36
N SER A 13 -13.26 -8.21 10.87
CA SER A 13 -14.18 -7.41 11.70
C SER A 13 -14.84 -8.18 12.85
N ASN A 14 -15.21 -9.46 12.68
CA ASN A 14 -15.76 -10.28 13.79
C ASN A 14 -14.76 -10.56 14.91
N LYS A 15 -13.45 -10.43 14.65
CA LYS A 15 -12.41 -10.51 15.69
C LYS A 15 -12.14 -9.15 16.34
N GLY A 16 -12.97 -8.15 16.09
CA GLY A 16 -12.78 -6.78 16.58
C GLY A 16 -11.63 -6.03 15.89
N ALA A 17 -11.06 -6.58 14.80
CA ALA A 17 -9.96 -5.93 14.12
C ALA A 17 -10.47 -4.71 13.33
N ARG A 18 -9.91 -3.53 13.62
CA ARG A 18 -10.08 -2.34 12.79
C ARG A 18 -9.41 -2.55 11.44
N LEU A 19 -10.10 -2.16 10.39
CA LEU A 19 -9.74 -2.38 8.99
C LEU A 19 -9.72 -1.04 8.26
N PHE A 20 -8.66 -0.77 7.51
CA PHE A 20 -8.45 0.47 6.78
C PHE A 20 -8.47 0.21 5.28
N ARG A 21 -9.14 1.09 4.53
CA ARG A 21 -9.15 1.06 3.07
C ARG A 21 -7.86 1.62 2.50
N PHE A 22 -7.52 1.17 1.30
CA PHE A 22 -6.42 1.76 0.55
C PHE A 22 -6.67 3.26 0.32
N PRO A 23 -5.61 4.08 0.36
CA PRO A 23 -5.74 5.52 0.15
C PRO A 23 -6.24 5.84 -1.26
N ALA A 24 -6.92 6.98 -1.39
CA ALA A 24 -7.33 7.54 -2.68
C ALA A 24 -6.12 7.95 -3.53
N ASP A 25 -5.08 8.47 -2.86
CA ASP A 25 -3.83 8.90 -3.46
C ASP A 25 -3.09 7.72 -4.15
N PRO A 26 -2.83 7.80 -5.47
CA PRO A 26 -2.19 6.72 -6.21
C PRO A 26 -0.78 6.38 -5.72
N SER A 27 0.00 7.38 -5.30
CA SER A 27 1.38 7.20 -4.85
C SER A 27 1.43 6.37 -3.56
N ARG A 28 0.59 6.71 -2.58
CA ARG A 28 0.47 5.94 -1.33
C ARG A 28 -0.15 4.56 -1.57
N ARG A 29 -1.11 4.46 -2.50
CA ARG A 29 -1.70 3.17 -2.87
C ARG A 29 -0.64 2.21 -3.40
N LYS A 30 0.31 2.69 -4.22
CA LYS A 30 1.45 1.88 -4.68
C LYS A 30 2.31 1.37 -3.52
N LEU A 31 2.58 2.20 -2.51
CA LEU A 31 3.34 1.79 -1.32
C LEU A 31 2.61 0.70 -0.53
N TRP A 32 1.30 0.83 -0.35
CA TRP A 32 0.48 -0.20 0.31
C TRP A 32 0.45 -1.50 -0.50
N LEU A 33 0.40 -1.40 -1.83
CA LEU A 33 0.45 -2.57 -2.72
C LEU A 33 1.80 -3.28 -2.66
N ALA A 34 2.89 -2.51 -2.67
CA ALA A 34 4.25 -3.02 -2.51
C ALA A 34 4.42 -3.73 -1.16
N TYR A 35 3.85 -3.20 -0.08
CA TYR A 35 3.84 -3.85 1.23
C TYR A 35 3.09 -5.19 1.21
N VAL A 36 1.88 -5.23 0.65
CA VAL A 36 1.09 -6.47 0.55
C VAL A 36 1.77 -7.52 -0.35
N ASN A 37 2.53 -7.05 -1.34
CA ASN A 37 3.33 -7.83 -2.28
C ASN A 37 2.59 -9.04 -2.88
N ARG A 38 1.37 -8.80 -3.39
CA ARG A 38 0.60 -9.81 -4.11
C ARG A 38 0.75 -9.54 -5.61
N GLY A 39 1.39 -10.46 -6.33
CA GLY A 39 1.54 -10.36 -7.78
C GLY A 39 0.18 -10.31 -8.49
N ASN A 40 0.09 -9.47 -9.53
CA ASN A 40 -1.04 -9.35 -10.46
C ASN A 40 -2.42 -9.15 -9.78
N TRP A 41 -2.48 -8.30 -8.76
CA TRP A 41 -3.70 -8.08 -8.00
C TRP A 41 -4.04 -6.60 -7.82
N GLU A 42 -5.29 -6.24 -8.07
CA GLU A 42 -5.84 -4.90 -7.82
C GLU A 42 -6.78 -4.90 -6.61
N PRO A 43 -6.61 -3.96 -5.65
CA PRO A 43 -7.46 -3.87 -4.49
C PRO A 43 -8.78 -3.16 -4.82
N ALA A 44 -9.81 -3.88 -5.24
CA ALA A 44 -11.13 -3.29 -5.49
C ALA A 44 -11.86 -2.91 -4.17
N CYS A 45 -11.87 -3.83 -3.20
CA CYS A 45 -12.51 -3.66 -1.89
C CYS A 45 -11.62 -4.19 -0.75
N SER A 46 -10.31 -3.99 -0.89
CA SER A 46 -9.33 -4.59 0.01
C SER A 46 -9.06 -3.73 1.23
N LEU A 47 -8.77 -4.40 2.35
CA LEU A 47 -8.62 -3.78 3.65
C LEU A 47 -7.36 -4.28 4.35
N VAL A 48 -6.64 -3.38 5.02
CA VAL A 48 -5.48 -3.71 5.85
C VAL A 48 -5.86 -3.49 7.32
N CYS A 49 -5.58 -4.45 8.20
CA CYS A 49 -5.93 -4.31 9.61
C CYS A 49 -4.94 -3.43 10.39
N ILE A 50 -5.38 -2.95 11.55
CA ILE A 50 -4.59 -2.04 12.41
C ILE A 50 -3.20 -2.57 12.76
N LYS A 51 -3.00 -3.89 12.86
CA LYS A 51 -1.72 -4.51 13.24
C LYS A 51 -0.58 -4.30 12.24
N HIS A 52 -0.87 -3.80 11.04
CA HIS A 52 0.15 -3.54 10.01
C HIS A 52 0.73 -2.12 10.08
N PHE A 53 0.20 -1.28 10.98
CA PHE A 53 0.62 0.10 11.16
C PHE A 53 1.25 0.25 12.55
N GLU A 54 2.34 1.00 12.61
CA GLU A 54 2.88 1.48 13.89
C GLU A 54 1.98 2.54 14.52
N GLU A 55 2.09 2.72 15.83
CA GLU A 55 1.34 3.75 16.57
C GLU A 55 1.64 5.17 16.04
N SER A 56 2.85 5.39 15.54
CA SER A 56 3.31 6.64 14.92
C SER A 56 2.52 7.02 13.65
N ALA A 57 1.89 6.04 12.99
CA ALA A 57 1.13 6.24 11.76
C ALA A 57 -0.29 6.78 12.01
N PHE A 58 -0.73 6.86 13.26
CA PHE A 58 -2.05 7.36 13.64
C PHE A 58 -2.01 8.82 14.06
N GLU A 59 -3.14 9.52 13.87
CA GLU A 59 -3.36 10.86 14.40
C GLU A 59 -3.37 10.80 15.94
N GLN A 60 -2.54 11.62 16.59
CA GLN A 60 -2.50 11.72 18.05
C GLN A 60 -3.62 12.63 18.54
N ARG A 61 -4.15 12.37 19.76
CA ARG A 61 -5.04 13.29 20.50
C ARG A 61 -6.38 13.60 19.82
N ARG A 62 -6.94 12.66 19.05
CA ARG A 62 -8.30 12.81 18.55
C ARG A 62 -9.30 12.73 19.71
N GLN A 63 -10.17 13.73 19.85
CA GLN A 63 -11.14 13.82 20.95
C GLN A 63 -12.11 12.63 20.98
N ASP A 64 -12.41 12.05 19.80
CA ASP A 64 -13.33 10.92 19.63
C ASP A 64 -12.76 9.55 20.06
N GLY A 65 -11.49 9.49 20.47
CA GLY A 65 -10.79 8.22 20.75
C GLY A 65 -10.61 7.29 19.53
N TRP A 66 -10.98 7.76 18.33
CA TRP A 66 -10.87 7.00 17.09
C TRP A 66 -9.44 7.04 16.52
N GLN A 67 -8.85 5.87 16.30
CA GLN A 67 -7.54 5.72 15.68
C GLN A 67 -7.66 5.88 14.16
N LYS A 68 -7.47 7.12 13.71
CA LYS A 68 -7.44 7.47 12.28
C LYS A 68 -5.99 7.49 11.80
N LEU A 69 -5.75 6.93 10.63
CA LEU A 69 -4.44 6.99 9.98
C LEU A 69 -4.14 8.43 9.55
N LYS A 70 -2.89 8.85 9.75
CA LYS A 70 -2.37 10.08 9.15
C LYS A 70 -2.50 9.99 7.62
N PRO A 71 -2.59 11.13 6.92
CA PRO A 71 -2.67 11.12 5.46
C PRO A 71 -1.48 10.36 4.84
N ASN A 72 -0.26 10.58 5.32
CA ASN A 72 0.97 9.94 4.83
C ASN A 72 1.24 8.54 5.43
N ALA A 73 0.27 7.93 6.11
CA ALA A 73 0.47 6.63 6.73
C ALA A 73 0.69 5.53 5.68
N VAL A 74 1.71 4.71 5.93
CA VAL A 74 2.00 3.49 5.19
C VAL A 74 2.16 2.33 6.17
N PRO A 75 1.76 1.11 5.81
CA PRO A 75 2.02 -0.05 6.64
C PRO A 75 3.52 -0.35 6.65
N THR A 76 4.12 -0.43 7.85
CA THR A 76 5.57 -0.64 8.05
C THR A 76 5.87 -1.93 8.79
N VAL A 77 4.91 -2.50 9.53
CA VAL A 77 5.14 -3.66 10.39
C VAL A 77 5.43 -4.90 9.53
N PRO A 78 6.56 -5.60 9.70
CA PRO A 78 6.92 -6.74 8.84
C PRO A 78 5.90 -7.89 8.84
N ILE A 79 5.69 -8.51 7.68
CA ILE A 79 4.77 -9.65 7.48
C ILE A 79 5.48 -10.97 7.85
N VAL A 80 5.93 -11.07 9.10
CA VAL A 80 6.62 -12.29 9.61
C VAL A 80 5.89 -12.93 10.79
N ASN A 81 5.00 -12.19 11.46
CA ASN A 81 4.45 -12.56 12.76
C ASN A 81 2.95 -12.91 12.76
N PHE A 82 2.33 -13.14 11.61
CA PHE A 82 0.95 -13.63 11.61
C PHE A 82 0.99 -15.14 11.78
N GLN A 83 1.03 -15.58 13.05
CA GLN A 83 0.85 -16.98 13.41
C GLN A 83 -0.50 -17.46 12.83
N CYS A 84 -0.42 -18.10 11.66
CA CYS A 84 -1.39 -19.09 11.25
C CYS A 84 -1.28 -20.21 12.29
N THR A 85 -2.14 -20.20 13.30
CA THR A 85 -2.51 -21.49 13.87
C THR A 85 -3.13 -22.27 12.71
N PRO A 86 -2.56 -23.41 12.29
CA PRO A 86 -3.15 -24.17 11.21
C PRO A 86 -4.55 -24.52 11.64
N ARG A 87 -5.55 -23.91 11.00
CA ARG A 87 -6.95 -24.25 11.20
C ARG A 87 -7.06 -25.67 10.67
N ARG A 88 -6.96 -26.66 11.57
CA ARG A 88 -7.19 -28.08 11.29
C ARG A 88 -8.51 -28.14 10.53
N ARG A 89 -8.46 -28.31 9.21
CA ARG A 89 -9.66 -28.64 8.45
C ARG A 89 -10.07 -29.99 9.03
N LYS A 90 -11.15 -30.04 9.80
CA LYS A 90 -11.87 -31.30 9.99
C LYS A 90 -12.39 -31.64 8.60
N VAL A 91 -11.59 -32.39 7.85
CA VAL A 91 -12.07 -33.01 6.61
C VAL A 91 -13.02 -34.08 7.09
N SER A 92 -14.32 -33.76 7.12
CA SER A 92 -15.35 -34.78 7.17
C SER A 92 -15.33 -35.47 5.81
N VAL A 93 -14.57 -36.55 5.71
CA VAL A 93 -14.71 -37.49 4.60
C VAL A 93 -16.04 -38.20 4.82
N THR A 94 -17.09 -37.75 4.14
CA THR A 94 -18.29 -38.57 3.95
C THR A 94 -18.01 -39.52 2.78
N PRO A 95 -18.12 -40.85 2.96
CA PRO A 95 -17.95 -41.80 1.87
C PRO A 95 -19.08 -41.65 0.86
N ALA A 96 -18.71 -41.60 -0.42
CA ALA A 96 -19.62 -41.50 -1.55
C ALA A 96 -20.48 -42.77 -1.69
N LEU A 97 -21.78 -42.58 -1.91
CA LEU A 97 -22.70 -43.61 -2.42
C LEU A 97 -23.43 -43.08 -3.66
N PRO A 98 -23.87 -43.97 -4.57
CA PRO A 98 -23.85 -43.73 -6.00
C PRO A 98 -25.07 -42.97 -6.54
N VAL A 99 -24.82 -42.35 -7.69
CA VAL A 99 -25.72 -41.54 -8.51
C VAL A 99 -26.93 -42.34 -9.00
N ILE A 100 -28.14 -41.82 -8.76
CA ILE A 100 -29.30 -42.06 -9.61
C ILE A 100 -29.75 -40.70 -10.17
N LYS A 101 -29.77 -40.61 -11.50
CA LYS A 101 -30.25 -39.46 -12.26
C LYS A 101 -31.77 -39.46 -12.24
N ASN A 102 -32.40 -38.31 -11.99
CA ASN A 102 -33.40 -37.72 -12.89
C ASN A 102 -33.87 -36.31 -12.45
N ARG A 103 -33.50 -35.35 -13.31
CA ARG A 103 -34.30 -34.26 -13.92
C ARG A 103 -35.39 -33.50 -13.11
N MET A 104 -35.08 -32.23 -12.85
CA MET A 104 -35.77 -30.98 -13.23
C MET A 104 -36.37 -30.05 -12.14
N HIS A 105 -35.96 -28.78 -12.32
CA HIS A 105 -36.55 -27.47 -12.00
C HIS A 105 -36.23 -26.72 -10.68
N THR A 106 -35.58 -25.56 -10.93
CA THR A 106 -35.49 -24.29 -10.18
C THR A 106 -34.71 -24.25 -8.86
N LEU A 107 -33.44 -23.85 -8.94
CA LEU A 107 -32.73 -23.22 -7.83
C LEU A 107 -32.84 -21.69 -7.95
N ASN A 108 -33.64 -21.13 -7.06
CA ASN A 108 -33.55 -19.75 -6.61
C ASN A 108 -32.37 -19.68 -5.63
N THR A 109 -31.24 -19.11 -6.07
CA THR A 109 -30.13 -18.76 -5.18
C THR A 109 -29.78 -17.31 -5.42
N LYS A 110 -30.23 -16.43 -4.52
CA LYS A 110 -29.68 -15.09 -4.35
C LYS A 110 -28.40 -15.22 -3.53
N ASP A 111 -27.26 -15.22 -4.20
CA ASP A 111 -26.00 -14.76 -3.62
C ASP A 111 -25.47 -13.60 -4.47
N PRO A 112 -24.94 -12.53 -3.86
CA PRO A 112 -24.58 -11.30 -4.56
C PRO A 112 -23.21 -11.47 -5.22
N THR A 113 -23.19 -11.92 -6.46
CA THR A 113 -22.01 -11.88 -7.31
C THR A 113 -21.94 -10.52 -8.01
N CYS A 114 -20.99 -9.68 -7.59
CA CYS A 114 -20.47 -8.60 -8.41
C CYS A 114 -19.61 -9.23 -9.52
N PHE A 115 -20.12 -9.22 -10.75
CA PHE A 115 -19.30 -9.48 -11.93
C PHE A 115 -19.54 -8.41 -13.00
N ASN A 116 -18.41 -7.97 -13.53
CA ASN A 116 -18.15 -7.07 -14.64
C ASN A 116 -19.17 -7.03 -15.78
N SER A 117 -19.25 -5.87 -16.42
CA SER A 117 -19.08 -5.86 -17.87
C SER A 117 -18.35 -4.60 -18.34
N LYS A 118 -17.29 -4.80 -19.13
CA LYS A 118 -16.72 -3.78 -19.99
C LYS A 118 -17.60 -3.72 -21.25
N HIS A 119 -18.02 -2.53 -21.67
CA HIS A 119 -18.16 -2.24 -23.10
C HIS A 119 -17.95 -0.76 -23.35
N THR A 120 -17.04 -0.48 -24.28
CA THR A 120 -16.77 0.81 -24.90
C THR A 120 -17.85 1.16 -25.92
N SER A 121 -17.95 2.47 -26.20
CA SER A 121 -18.45 3.10 -27.44
C SER A 121 -19.87 3.66 -27.43
N LEU A 122 -19.93 4.99 -27.60
CA LEU A 122 -20.93 5.80 -28.33
C LEU A 122 -22.41 5.58 -27.98
N ASP A 123 -23.02 6.54 -27.28
CA ASP A 123 -23.99 7.42 -27.94
C ASP A 123 -24.43 8.59 -27.04
N LEU A 124 -24.52 9.74 -27.69
CA LEU A 124 -24.93 11.02 -27.17
C LEU A 124 -26.43 11.17 -27.49
N GLN A 125 -27.32 11.00 -26.51
CA GLN A 125 -28.70 11.51 -26.63
C GLN A 125 -29.36 11.80 -25.28
N ASN A 126 -29.28 13.09 -24.94
CA ASN A 126 -30.39 14.00 -24.61
C ASN A 126 -31.57 13.46 -23.76
N CYS A 127 -31.69 13.98 -22.54
CA CYS A 127 -32.92 13.95 -21.75
C CYS A 127 -33.58 15.33 -21.77
N SER A 128 -34.75 15.41 -22.40
CA SER A 128 -35.62 16.59 -22.50
C SER A 128 -36.67 16.56 -21.38
N SER A 129 -36.88 17.69 -20.69
CA SER A 129 -38.14 18.14 -20.06
C SER A 129 -37.92 19.59 -19.57
N SER A 130 -38.19 20.61 -20.38
CA SER A 130 -39.48 21.32 -20.52
C SER A 130 -39.85 22.22 -19.34
N ARG A 131 -39.73 23.54 -19.53
CA ARG A 131 -40.76 24.58 -19.27
C ARG A 131 -40.36 25.86 -20.03
N GLY A 132 -41.28 26.35 -20.84
CA GLY A 132 -41.07 27.40 -21.85
C GLY A 132 -41.25 28.83 -21.33
N ASN A 133 -40.94 29.79 -22.20
CA ASN A 133 -41.90 30.75 -22.77
C ASN A 133 -41.25 31.58 -23.90
N ASP A 134 -41.87 31.50 -25.08
CA ASP A 134 -42.34 32.57 -25.95
C ASP A 134 -41.45 33.70 -26.55
N HIS A 135 -41.45 33.70 -27.89
CA HIS A 135 -41.69 34.79 -28.86
C HIS A 135 -40.56 35.75 -29.29
N GLY A 136 -40.16 35.62 -30.57
CA GLY A 136 -39.89 36.77 -31.47
C GLY A 136 -38.47 36.86 -32.07
N PRO A 137 -38.30 36.88 -33.42
CA PRO A 137 -36.98 36.89 -34.05
C PRO A 137 -36.48 38.31 -34.33
N SER A 138 -35.18 38.57 -34.14
CA SER A 138 -34.49 39.72 -34.74
C SER A 138 -33.00 39.47 -34.95
N LYS A 139 -32.68 39.28 -36.23
CA LYS A 139 -31.52 39.72 -37.02
C LYS A 139 -30.26 40.26 -36.29
N THR A 140 -29.12 39.72 -36.75
CA THR A 140 -27.83 40.40 -36.97
C THR A 140 -26.94 40.67 -35.75
N THR A 141 -25.75 40.06 -35.71
CA THR A 141 -24.43 40.74 -35.78
C THR A 141 -23.31 39.71 -35.60
N MET A 142 -22.38 39.68 -36.56
CA MET A 142 -21.14 38.90 -36.51
C MET A 142 -20.26 39.42 -35.36
N ALA A 143 -20.07 38.62 -34.32
CA ALA A 143 -19.16 38.96 -33.23
C ALA A 143 -17.70 38.76 -33.68
N SER A 144 -16.99 39.88 -33.73
CA SER A 144 -15.57 40.02 -34.00
C SER A 144 -14.73 39.11 -33.09
N TYR A 145 -13.85 38.31 -33.67
CA TYR A 145 -12.92 37.47 -32.92
C TYR A 145 -11.99 38.37 -32.10
N THR A 146 -12.07 38.26 -30.79
CA THR A 146 -11.15 38.93 -29.87
C THR A 146 -9.82 38.19 -29.90
N THR A 147 -8.76 38.88 -30.29
CA THR A 147 -7.38 38.37 -30.22
C THR A 147 -7.06 37.94 -28.79
N LEU A 148 -6.86 36.64 -28.59
CA LEU A 148 -6.38 36.11 -27.32
C LEU A 148 -4.96 36.61 -27.09
N VAL A 149 -4.79 37.44 -26.07
CA VAL A 149 -3.47 37.85 -25.57
C VAL A 149 -2.85 36.63 -24.91
N VAL A 150 -1.85 36.04 -25.56
CA VAL A 150 -1.03 34.97 -24.98
C VAL A 150 -0.15 35.61 -23.91
N LEU A 151 -0.53 35.46 -22.64
CA LEU A 151 0.37 35.78 -21.53
C LEU A 151 1.54 34.78 -21.58
N PRO A 152 2.80 35.24 -21.49
CA PRO A 152 3.94 34.34 -21.43
C PRO A 152 3.78 33.44 -20.21
N TYR A 153 3.72 32.13 -20.48
CA TYR A 153 3.66 31.11 -19.44
C TYR A 153 4.98 31.14 -18.67
N GLN A 154 4.98 31.79 -17.51
CA GLN A 154 6.11 31.75 -16.59
C GLN A 154 6.29 30.30 -16.12
N ILE A 155 7.36 29.65 -16.57
CA ILE A 155 7.73 28.31 -16.11
C ILE A 155 7.94 28.38 -14.58
N PRO A 156 7.31 27.51 -13.79
CA PRO A 156 7.52 27.47 -12.34
C PRO A 156 9.00 27.24 -12.04
N ASP A 157 9.56 28.11 -11.19
CA ASP A 157 10.96 28.09 -10.76
C ASP A 157 11.36 26.71 -10.17
N GLN A 158 12.28 26.02 -10.85
CA GLN A 158 12.78 24.69 -10.51
C GLN A 158 13.78 24.70 -9.34
N SER A 159 14.14 25.89 -8.82
CA SER A 159 15.17 26.09 -7.78
C SER A 159 14.96 25.26 -6.51
N SER A 160 13.71 24.95 -6.13
CA SER A 160 13.42 24.17 -4.91
C SER A 160 13.80 22.69 -5.02
N GLY A 161 13.72 22.09 -6.21
CA GLY A 161 14.06 20.67 -6.41
C GLY A 161 15.57 20.43 -6.45
N ASP A 162 16.30 21.39 -7.02
CA ASP A 162 17.75 21.30 -7.17
C ASP A 162 18.48 21.36 -5.82
N VAL A 163 17.97 22.15 -4.87
CA VAL A 163 18.52 22.23 -3.50
C VAL A 163 18.31 20.91 -2.75
N GLU A 164 17.14 20.27 -2.89
CA GLU A 164 16.86 18.99 -2.22
C GLU A 164 17.74 17.86 -2.78
N VAL A 165 17.95 17.83 -4.10
CA VAL A 165 18.85 16.87 -4.75
C VAL A 165 20.30 17.08 -4.32
N ALA A 166 20.75 18.34 -4.22
CA ALA A 166 22.10 18.65 -3.75
C ALA A 166 22.33 18.21 -2.30
N GLU A 167 21.35 18.44 -1.42
CA GLU A 167 21.43 18.00 -0.03
C GLU A 167 21.41 16.47 0.10
N LEU A 168 20.61 15.77 -0.72
CA LEU A 168 20.61 14.31 -0.74
C LEU A 168 21.95 13.74 -1.23
N LYS A 169 22.57 14.33 -2.24
CA LYS A 169 23.92 13.94 -2.70
C LYS A 169 24.96 14.13 -1.61
N ARG A 170 24.94 15.29 -0.94
CA ARG A 170 25.84 15.57 0.19
C ARG A 170 25.69 14.55 1.31
N LYS A 171 24.44 14.19 1.66
CA LYS A 171 24.15 13.15 2.65
C LYS A 171 24.67 11.77 2.21
N LEU A 172 24.55 11.43 0.93
CA LEU A 172 25.07 10.18 0.39
C LEU A 172 26.60 10.12 0.51
N ASP A 173 27.29 11.18 0.10
CA ASP A 173 28.75 11.27 0.19
C ASP A 173 29.20 11.22 1.66
N ASP A 174 28.52 11.95 2.55
CA ASP A 174 28.76 11.95 3.99
C ASP A 174 28.55 10.55 4.61
N ALA A 175 27.56 9.80 4.14
CA ALA A 175 27.30 8.43 4.58
C ALA A 175 28.37 7.45 4.08
N GLN A 176 28.80 7.60 2.83
CA GLN A 176 29.88 6.79 2.24
C GLN A 176 31.21 7.02 2.97
N ARG A 177 31.55 8.26 3.30
CA ARG A 177 32.76 8.56 4.10
C ARG A 177 32.72 7.89 5.47
N ARG A 178 31.59 7.99 6.19
CA ARG A 178 31.39 7.28 7.47
C ARG A 178 31.50 5.77 7.33
N GLN A 179 30.99 5.21 6.24
CA GLN A 179 31.10 3.78 5.99
C GLN A 179 32.57 3.35 5.87
N VAL A 180 33.38 4.09 5.10
CA VAL A 180 34.82 3.81 4.96
C VAL A 180 35.55 3.93 6.29
N GLU A 181 35.23 4.95 7.10
CA GLU A 181 35.80 5.12 8.45
C GLU A 181 35.45 3.95 9.37
N LEU A 182 34.19 3.52 9.38
CA LEU A 182 33.72 2.38 10.17
C LEU A 182 34.38 1.08 9.72
N GLU A 183 34.53 0.86 8.41
CA GLU A 183 35.23 -0.31 7.87
C GLU A 183 36.71 -0.32 8.29
N ALA A 184 37.38 0.83 8.27
CA ALA A 184 38.75 0.96 8.75
C ALA A 184 38.87 0.66 10.26
N ALA A 185 37.98 1.24 11.07
CA ALA A 185 37.93 0.99 12.51
C ALA A 185 37.65 -0.49 12.82
N TYR A 186 36.74 -1.11 12.07
CA TYR A 186 36.44 -2.53 12.21
C TYR A 186 37.64 -3.41 11.88
N ARG A 187 38.40 -3.10 10.82
CA ARG A 187 39.65 -3.82 10.49
C ARG A 187 40.67 -3.72 11.62
N ILE A 188 40.82 -2.55 12.25
CA ILE A 188 41.71 -2.35 13.40
C ILE A 188 41.25 -3.22 14.58
N ALA A 189 39.95 -3.19 14.90
CA ALA A 189 39.37 -4.00 15.98
C ALA A 189 39.52 -5.52 15.72
N GLN A 190 39.35 -5.98 14.49
CA GLN A 190 39.63 -7.38 14.14
C GLN A 190 41.10 -7.75 14.38
N GLY A 191 42.02 -6.83 14.07
CA GLY A 191 43.44 -7.00 14.37
C GLY A 191 43.73 -7.15 15.86
N THR A 192 43.09 -6.35 16.71
CA THR A 192 43.25 -6.45 18.18
C THR A 192 42.66 -7.75 18.71
N ILE A 193 41.48 -8.15 18.23
CA ILE A 193 40.85 -9.43 18.58
C ILE A 193 41.77 -10.59 18.25
N ARG A 194 42.36 -10.64 17.05
CA ARG A 194 43.30 -11.71 16.67
C ARG A 194 44.53 -11.78 17.60
N LYS A 195 45.07 -10.62 17.99
CA LYS A 195 46.20 -10.54 18.93
C LYS A 195 45.80 -11.06 20.32
N LEU A 196 44.62 -10.68 20.81
CA LEU A 196 44.10 -11.16 22.10
C LEU A 196 43.83 -12.67 22.05
N GLN A 197 43.22 -13.18 20.99
CA GLN A 197 43.00 -14.62 20.80
C GLN A 197 44.32 -15.40 20.79
N LYS A 198 45.39 -14.86 20.19
CA LYS A 198 46.72 -15.49 20.26
C LYS A 198 47.25 -15.53 21.69
N LYS A 199 47.10 -14.45 22.46
CA LYS A 199 47.51 -14.41 23.88
C LYS A 199 46.72 -15.39 24.74
N VAL A 200 45.41 -15.50 24.51
CA VAL A 200 44.56 -16.48 25.23
C VAL A 200 45.07 -17.89 24.98
N ARG A 201 45.31 -18.27 23.70
CA ARG A 201 45.85 -19.59 23.38
C ARG A 201 47.21 -19.87 24.03
N GLU A 202 48.10 -18.88 24.05
CA GLU A 202 49.41 -19.02 24.73
C GLU A 202 49.23 -19.30 26.23
N LEU A 203 48.39 -18.53 26.91
CA LEU A 203 48.10 -18.74 28.33
C LEU A 203 47.44 -20.10 28.58
N GLU A 204 46.51 -20.53 27.73
CA GLU A 204 45.90 -21.86 27.79
C GLU A 204 46.96 -22.96 27.67
N THR A 205 47.90 -22.85 26.72
CA THR A 205 48.98 -23.83 26.58
C THR A 205 49.90 -23.88 27.80
N GLN A 206 50.23 -22.72 28.40
CA GLN A 206 51.02 -22.65 29.62
C GLN A 206 50.30 -23.34 30.78
N LEU A 207 48.99 -23.10 30.92
CA LEU A 207 48.18 -23.73 31.98
C LEU A 207 48.07 -25.25 31.81
N SER A 208 48.03 -25.74 30.57
CA SER A 208 47.98 -27.18 30.27
C SER A 208 49.30 -27.93 30.45
N SER A 209 50.39 -27.20 30.67
CA SER A 209 51.74 -27.77 30.86
C SER A 209 52.11 -28.02 32.33
N PHE A 210 51.24 -27.63 33.27
CA PHE A 210 51.29 -27.95 34.69
C PHE A 210 50.37 -29.13 35.01
#